data_AF-A0A967F9Q1-F1
#
_entry.id   AF-A0A967F9Q1-F1
#
_cell.length_a   1.000
_cell.length_b   1.000
_cell.length_c   1.000
_cell.angle_alpha   90.00
_cell.angle_beta   90.00
_cell.angle_gamma   90.00
#
_symmetry.space_group_name_H-M   'P 1'
#
loop_
_entity.id
_entity.type
_entity.pdbx_description
1 polymer ?
#
loop_
_entity_poly.entity_id
_entity_poly.type
_entity_poly.pdbx_seq_one_letter_code
_entity_poly.pdbx_strand_id
1 'polypeptide(L)'
;MKFDKLLTMKLAVLLLVVFYLVAYFCLGCATTSTSPPDGRIAEPTAKSLHILYFPETGHSLQSPFLAYYLSNQGLNRLGYPITEALTHEGWQVQYFQNARLEIHPENDPAYFITVGWLGQLNHRTQAPIHHQNALQDTKTEYHFFPETGHTLSGDFLTFFRANGDTVQFGRPISEPFIHRGRISQDFQSARFIWYPDLPPQARVQLEPLGETYFLSSGLSLRLLDPIPPPPNATRNEHPLVSLPENTEVKLTIETTPNPAIIRVIATFFVSDLPLENYTPLLSWGENRRELPPTRSSGQTHTLINISMSPTETFRLYTISGQKELASITY
;
A
#
# COMPACT_ATOMS: atom_id res chain seq x y z
N MET A 1 -38.24 -58.44 22.74
CA MET A 1 -36.92 -59.07 22.55
C MET A 1 -36.23 -58.63 21.23
N LYS A 2 -36.09 -57.31 20.99
CA LYS A 2 -35.39 -56.75 19.81
C LYS A 2 -34.57 -55.48 20.11
N PHE A 3 -34.55 -54.97 21.35
CA PHE A 3 -33.83 -53.74 21.72
C PHE A 3 -32.40 -53.97 22.27
N ASP A 4 -32.05 -55.19 22.73
CA ASP A 4 -30.73 -55.45 23.32
C ASP A 4 -29.57 -55.64 22.34
N LYS A 5 -29.86 -55.96 21.06
CA LYS A 5 -28.79 -56.24 20.07
C LYS A 5 -28.19 -54.98 19.43
N LEU A 6 -28.88 -53.84 19.48
CA LEU A 6 -28.39 -52.60 18.84
C LEU A 6 -27.48 -51.79 19.79
N LEU A 7 -27.70 -51.89 21.10
CA LEU A 7 -26.87 -51.22 22.12
C LEU A 7 -25.51 -51.92 22.29
N THR A 8 -25.50 -53.25 22.24
CA THR A 8 -24.27 -54.07 22.28
C THR A 8 -23.39 -53.86 21.05
N MET A 9 -23.97 -53.65 19.87
CA MET A 9 -23.20 -53.39 18.65
C MET A 9 -22.55 -51.99 18.64
N LYS A 10 -23.21 -50.98 19.22
CA LYS A 10 -22.67 -49.61 19.30
C LYS A 10 -21.55 -49.46 20.34
N LEU A 11 -21.60 -50.21 21.43
CA LEU A 11 -20.53 -50.23 22.44
C LEU A 11 -19.26 -50.95 21.94
N ALA A 12 -19.42 -52.02 21.16
CA ALA A 12 -18.29 -52.77 20.60
C ALA A 12 -17.50 -51.95 19.55
N VAL A 13 -18.18 -51.13 18.75
CA VAL A 13 -17.52 -50.24 17.77
C VAL A 13 -16.80 -49.07 18.45
N LEU A 14 -17.35 -48.54 19.55
CA LEU A 14 -16.69 -47.46 20.30
C LEU A 14 -15.42 -47.94 21.03
N LEU A 15 -15.42 -49.17 21.56
CA LEU A 15 -14.24 -49.76 22.21
C LEU A 15 -13.11 -50.12 21.21
N LEU A 16 -13.45 -50.52 19.98
CA LEU A 16 -12.46 -50.81 18.93
C LEU A 16 -11.75 -49.56 18.42
N VAL A 17 -12.45 -48.42 18.32
CA VAL A 17 -11.85 -47.14 17.88
C VAL A 17 -10.92 -46.54 18.94
N VAL A 18 -11.24 -46.70 20.23
CA VAL A 18 -10.38 -46.24 21.34
C VAL A 18 -9.11 -47.10 21.44
N PHE A 19 -9.19 -48.41 21.20
CA PHE A 19 -8.00 -49.29 21.18
C PHE A 19 -7.05 -48.98 20.01
N TYR A 20 -7.59 -48.58 18.85
CA TYR A 20 -6.79 -48.23 17.68
C TYR A 20 -6.04 -46.89 17.83
N LEU A 21 -6.60 -45.94 18.60
CA LEU A 21 -5.97 -44.63 18.87
C LEU A 21 -4.88 -44.69 19.96
N VAL A 22 -4.97 -45.63 20.91
CA VAL A 22 -3.92 -45.82 21.94
C VAL A 22 -2.71 -46.60 21.40
N ALA A 23 -2.91 -47.50 20.43
CA ALA A 23 -1.82 -48.26 19.80
C ALA A 23 -0.88 -47.41 18.92
N TYR A 24 -1.33 -46.24 18.43
CA TYR A 24 -0.49 -45.32 17.66
C TYR A 24 0.35 -44.35 18.52
N PHE A 25 0.16 -44.34 19.84
CA PHE A 25 0.86 -43.43 20.76
C PHE A 25 2.10 -44.05 21.44
N CYS A 26 2.51 -45.28 21.09
CA CYS A 26 3.58 -45.99 21.81
C CYS A 26 4.60 -46.76 20.95
N LEU A 27 4.80 -46.41 19.67
CA LEU A 27 6.00 -46.85 18.93
C LEU A 27 6.85 -45.64 18.52
N GLY A 28 7.82 -45.29 19.35
CA GLY A 28 8.76 -44.23 19.04
C GLY A 28 9.78 -43.90 20.12
N CYS A 29 10.26 -44.87 20.90
CA CYS A 29 11.43 -44.66 21.77
C CYS A 29 12.34 -45.90 21.77
N ALA A 30 13.53 -45.79 21.16
CA ALA A 30 14.82 -46.20 21.75
C ALA A 30 16.03 -45.92 20.82
N THR A 31 16.86 -44.96 21.26
CA THR A 31 18.35 -44.89 21.21
C THR A 31 19.08 -44.94 19.85
N THR A 32 19.98 -43.99 19.54
CA THR A 32 21.32 -43.91 20.16
C THR A 32 21.80 -42.49 20.46
N SER A 33 22.56 -42.40 21.56
CA SER A 33 23.28 -41.23 22.03
C SER A 33 24.66 -41.15 21.39
N THR A 34 25.06 -39.98 20.90
CA THR A 34 26.45 -39.53 20.82
C THR A 34 26.46 -38.01 21.01
N SER A 35 26.95 -37.54 22.15
CA SER A 35 27.29 -36.13 22.40
C SER A 35 28.77 -35.87 22.04
N PRO A 36 29.09 -34.64 21.59
CA PRO A 36 30.20 -33.93 22.23
C PRO A 36 29.83 -32.47 22.60
N PRO A 37 30.67 -31.80 23.42
CA PRO A 37 30.26 -30.81 24.41
C PRO A 37 30.43 -29.38 23.89
N ASP A 38 29.56 -28.45 24.30
CA ASP A 38 29.91 -27.34 25.19
C ASP A 38 28.65 -26.54 25.52
N GLY A 39 28.41 -26.36 26.80
CA GLY A 39 27.18 -25.78 27.34
C GLY A 39 27.22 -24.26 27.33
N ARG A 40 26.94 -23.66 26.18
CA ARG A 40 26.21 -22.39 26.14
C ARG A 40 24.92 -22.63 25.38
N ILE A 41 23.83 -22.80 26.12
CA ILE A 41 22.49 -22.59 25.57
C ILE A 41 22.51 -21.14 25.10
N ALA A 42 22.57 -20.92 23.78
CA ALA A 42 22.30 -19.61 23.23
C ALA A 42 20.91 -19.21 23.74
N GLU A 43 20.82 -18.07 24.44
CA GLU A 43 19.56 -17.39 24.69
C GLU A 43 18.75 -17.33 23.38
N PRO A 44 17.40 -17.37 23.43
CA PRO A 44 16.59 -17.23 22.24
C PRO A 44 17.04 -15.97 21.50
N THR A 45 17.75 -16.17 20.39
CA THR A 45 18.34 -15.10 19.61
C THR A 45 17.21 -14.16 19.22
N ALA A 46 17.36 -12.89 19.61
CA ALA A 46 16.45 -11.82 19.27
C ALA A 46 15.98 -12.03 17.83
N LYS A 47 14.68 -12.32 17.68
CA LYS A 47 13.98 -12.44 16.40
C LYS A 47 14.50 -11.29 15.54
N SER A 48 15.30 -11.58 14.51
CA SER A 48 15.92 -10.53 13.71
C SER A 48 14.79 -9.64 13.22
N LEU A 49 14.75 -8.42 13.72
CA LEU A 49 13.78 -7.44 13.30
C LEU A 49 14.14 -7.16 11.85
N HIS A 50 13.40 -7.77 10.91
CA HIS A 50 13.60 -7.48 9.50
C HIS A 50 13.19 -6.02 9.32
N ILE A 51 14.16 -5.19 8.96
CA ILE A 51 13.95 -3.78 8.64
C ILE A 51 14.18 -3.67 7.14
N LEU A 52 13.19 -3.15 6.43
CA LEU A 52 13.27 -2.91 4.99
C LEU A 52 13.38 -1.40 4.78
N TYR A 53 14.49 -0.95 4.21
CA TYR A 53 14.75 0.46 3.93
C TYR A 53 14.41 0.79 2.48
N PHE A 54 13.65 1.87 2.28
CA PHE A 54 13.23 2.36 0.98
C PHE A 54 14.06 3.59 0.62
N PRO A 55 15.14 3.44 -0.17
CA PRO A 55 15.99 4.55 -0.57
C PRO A 55 15.24 5.65 -1.34
N GLU A 56 14.12 5.31 -1.97
CA GLU A 56 13.27 6.20 -2.75
C GLU A 56 12.68 7.34 -1.93
N THR A 57 12.39 7.07 -0.66
CA THR A 57 11.80 8.03 0.28
C THR A 57 12.69 8.27 1.50
N GLY A 58 13.68 7.42 1.72
CA GLY A 58 14.57 7.49 2.87
C GLY A 58 13.93 7.04 4.17
N HIS A 59 12.93 6.15 4.10
CA HIS A 59 12.18 5.64 5.25
C HIS A 59 12.24 4.13 5.32
N SER A 60 12.05 3.60 6.53
CA SER A 60 12.13 2.17 6.81
C SER A 60 10.77 1.60 7.23
N LEU A 61 10.57 0.32 6.93
CA LEU A 61 9.50 -0.50 7.48
C LEU A 61 10.07 -1.54 8.41
N GLN A 62 9.42 -1.68 9.56
CA GLN A 62 9.75 -2.68 10.56
C GLN A 62 8.49 -3.46 10.91
N SER A 63 8.66 -4.65 11.51
CA SER A 63 7.50 -5.37 12.05
C SER A 63 6.81 -4.54 13.14
N PRO A 64 5.47 -4.54 13.20
CA PRO A 64 4.57 -5.43 12.45
C PRO A 64 4.11 -4.88 11.10
N PHE A 65 4.27 -3.59 10.80
CA PHE A 65 3.84 -3.00 9.52
C PHE A 65 4.51 -3.61 8.30
N LEU A 66 5.79 -3.99 8.40
CA LEU A 66 6.49 -4.69 7.31
C LEU A 66 5.78 -5.98 6.91
N ALA A 67 5.28 -6.75 7.88
CA ALA A 67 4.58 -8.00 7.59
C ALA A 67 3.29 -7.73 6.80
N TYR A 68 2.52 -6.71 7.21
CA TYR A 68 1.34 -6.28 6.47
C TYR A 68 1.71 -5.84 5.05
N TYR A 69 2.73 -5.01 4.90
CA TYR A 69 3.18 -4.48 3.61
C TYR A 69 3.53 -5.59 2.61
N LEU A 70 4.28 -6.60 3.05
CA LEU A 70 4.70 -7.72 2.21
C LEU A 70 3.52 -8.64 1.84
N SER A 71 2.56 -8.83 2.74
CA SER A 71 1.41 -9.71 2.50
C SER A 71 0.27 -9.07 1.72
N ASN A 72 0.26 -7.74 1.56
CA ASN A 72 -0.90 -6.99 1.02
C ASN A 72 -0.52 -6.08 -0.16
N GLN A 73 0.36 -6.55 -1.08
CA GLN A 73 0.78 -5.82 -2.28
C GLN A 73 1.22 -4.36 -1.98
N GLY A 74 2.03 -4.19 -0.93
CA GLY A 74 2.31 -2.90 -0.29
C GLY A 74 2.66 -1.78 -1.27
N LEU A 75 3.59 -1.99 -2.20
CA LEU A 75 4.02 -0.94 -3.12
C LEU A 75 2.88 -0.45 -4.04
N ASN A 76 2.11 -1.37 -4.61
CA ASN A 76 1.01 -1.04 -5.52
C ASN A 76 -0.14 -0.36 -4.79
N ARG A 77 -0.37 -0.71 -3.52
CA ARG A 77 -1.54 -0.27 -2.75
C ARG A 77 -1.25 0.90 -1.82
N LEU A 78 -0.30 0.71 -0.90
CA LEU A 78 0.10 1.70 0.10
C LEU A 78 1.09 2.71 -0.50
N GLY A 79 1.95 2.25 -1.39
CA GLY A 79 3.09 3.02 -1.90
C GLY A 79 4.26 3.04 -0.94
N TYR A 80 5.25 3.87 -1.23
CA TYR A 80 6.43 3.97 -0.38
C TYR A 80 6.09 4.55 1.01
N PRO A 81 6.78 4.13 2.09
CA PRO A 81 6.66 4.81 3.38
C PRO A 81 7.13 6.26 3.24
N ILE A 82 6.43 7.18 3.91
CA ILE A 82 6.79 8.61 3.92
C ILE A 82 7.14 9.12 5.32
N THR A 83 7.00 8.26 6.33
CA THR A 83 7.44 8.48 7.72
C THR A 83 7.98 7.17 8.28
N GLU A 84 8.69 7.24 9.40
CA GLU A 84 8.80 6.10 10.33
C GLU A 84 7.47 5.86 11.06
N ALA A 85 7.38 4.77 11.84
CA ALA A 85 6.25 4.55 12.73
C ALA A 85 6.22 5.62 13.85
N LEU A 86 5.03 6.16 14.12
CA LEU A 86 4.81 7.19 15.12
C LEU A 86 3.48 7.01 15.84
N THR A 87 3.33 7.65 16.99
CA THR A 87 2.04 7.73 17.68
C THR A 87 1.23 8.92 17.17
N HIS A 88 0.01 8.66 16.74
CA HIS A 88 -0.94 9.69 16.31
C HIS A 88 -2.37 9.25 16.67
N GLU A 89 -3.16 10.17 17.24
CA GLU A 89 -4.55 9.90 17.65
C GLU A 89 -4.71 8.70 18.61
N GLY A 90 -3.67 8.39 19.39
CA GLY A 90 -3.65 7.28 20.35
C GLY A 90 -3.20 5.94 19.77
N TRP A 91 -2.98 5.86 18.46
CA TRP A 91 -2.55 4.64 17.77
C TRP A 91 -1.08 4.71 17.36
N GLN A 92 -0.43 3.56 17.27
CA GLN A 92 0.79 3.45 16.48
C GLN A 92 0.41 3.41 15.02
N VAL A 93 0.96 4.33 14.24
CA VAL A 93 0.66 4.49 12.82
C VAL A 93 1.94 4.61 12.01
N GLN A 94 1.86 4.28 10.73
CA GLN A 94 2.88 4.66 9.76
C GLN A 94 2.21 5.17 8.49
N TYR A 95 2.70 6.30 7.98
CA TYR A 95 2.19 6.90 6.76
C TYR A 95 2.96 6.40 5.54
N PHE A 96 2.19 6.20 4.47
CA PHE A 96 2.66 5.82 3.14
C PHE A 96 2.13 6.84 2.13
N GLN A 97 2.53 6.73 0.88
CA GLN A 97 2.06 7.65 -0.17
C GLN A 97 0.53 7.69 -0.28
N ASN A 98 -0.11 6.51 -0.32
CA ASN A 98 -1.54 6.37 -0.58
C ASN A 98 -2.37 6.10 0.68
N ALA A 99 -1.75 5.68 1.78
CA ALA A 99 -2.45 5.13 2.93
C ALA A 99 -1.74 5.43 4.26
N ARG A 100 -2.43 5.12 5.35
CA ARG A 100 -1.88 5.01 6.70
C ARG A 100 -2.17 3.60 7.22
N LEU A 101 -1.18 2.94 7.80
CA LEU A 101 -1.42 1.72 8.57
C LEU A 101 -1.55 2.07 10.05
N GLU A 102 -2.42 1.36 10.75
CA GLU A 102 -2.78 1.61 12.15
C GLU A 102 -2.72 0.30 12.93
N ILE A 103 -2.22 0.35 14.16
CA ILE A 103 -2.27 -0.76 15.11
C ILE A 103 -3.44 -0.54 16.06
N HIS A 104 -4.38 -1.50 16.05
CA HIS A 104 -5.55 -1.61 16.91
C HIS A 104 -5.44 -2.86 17.80
N PRO A 105 -4.80 -2.77 18.98
CA PRO A 105 -4.60 -3.93 19.86
C PRO A 105 -5.91 -4.58 20.36
N GLU A 106 -7.02 -3.86 20.28
CA GLU A 106 -8.37 -4.31 20.63
C GLU A 106 -8.98 -5.28 19.60
N ASN A 107 -8.44 -5.32 18.37
CA ASN A 107 -8.89 -6.24 17.34
C ASN A 107 -8.29 -7.64 17.55
N ASP A 108 -8.86 -8.64 16.86
CA ASP A 108 -8.27 -9.97 16.81
C ASP A 108 -6.79 -9.90 16.39
N PRO A 109 -5.86 -10.64 17.04
CA PRO A 109 -4.44 -10.63 16.70
C PRO A 109 -4.11 -10.96 15.24
N ALA A 110 -5.01 -11.57 14.48
CA ALA A 110 -4.85 -11.78 13.04
C ALA A 110 -5.14 -10.51 12.21
N TYR A 111 -5.85 -9.53 12.78
CA TYR A 111 -6.37 -8.34 12.09
C TYR A 111 -6.11 -7.02 12.85
N PHE A 112 -5.17 -7.03 13.80
CA PHE A 112 -4.81 -5.87 14.61
C PHE A 112 -4.06 -4.76 13.84
N ILE A 113 -3.66 -5.01 12.59
CA ILE A 113 -3.15 -3.98 11.67
C ILE A 113 -4.22 -3.69 10.63
N THR A 114 -4.64 -2.45 10.54
CA THR A 114 -5.68 -1.99 9.61
C THR A 114 -5.14 -0.90 8.68
N VAL A 115 -5.82 -0.71 7.56
CA VAL A 115 -5.66 0.50 6.74
C VAL A 115 -6.60 1.56 7.27
N GLY A 116 -6.06 2.73 7.60
CA GLY A 116 -6.84 3.88 8.02
C GLY A 116 -7.89 4.27 6.99
N TRP A 117 -9.09 4.60 7.44
CA TRP A 117 -10.18 5.07 6.57
C TRP A 117 -9.99 6.53 6.18
N LEU A 118 -8.88 6.82 5.47
CA LEU A 118 -8.47 8.18 5.10
C LEU A 118 -9.51 8.92 4.26
N GLY A 119 -10.38 8.24 3.51
CA GLY A 119 -11.49 8.88 2.83
C GLY A 119 -12.52 9.46 3.81
N GLN A 120 -12.89 8.68 4.83
CA GLN A 120 -13.81 9.12 5.88
C GLN A 120 -13.17 10.14 6.82
N LEU A 121 -11.91 9.93 7.20
CA LEU A 121 -11.15 10.85 8.05
C LEU A 121 -10.92 12.21 7.37
N ASN A 122 -10.89 12.26 6.03
CA ASN A 122 -10.87 13.51 5.26
C ASN A 122 -12.27 14.06 4.94
N HIS A 123 -13.33 13.59 5.61
CA HIS A 123 -14.72 14.04 5.44
C HIS A 123 -15.23 13.96 3.99
N ARG A 124 -14.86 12.92 3.25
CA ARG A 124 -15.22 12.76 1.83
C ARG A 124 -16.51 11.99 1.58
N THR A 125 -17.21 11.56 2.63
CA THR A 125 -18.48 10.86 2.50
C THR A 125 -19.53 11.78 1.88
N GLN A 126 -20.13 11.33 0.78
CA GLN A 126 -21.23 12.01 0.11
C GLN A 126 -22.55 11.31 0.45
N ALA A 127 -23.66 12.04 0.29
CA ALA A 127 -24.97 11.42 0.45
C ALA A 127 -25.17 10.34 -0.63
N PRO A 128 -25.73 9.17 -0.29
CA PRO A 128 -26.05 8.16 -1.29
C PRO A 128 -27.14 8.67 -2.23
N ILE A 129 -27.02 8.34 -3.51
CA ILE A 129 -28.13 8.51 -4.45
C ILE A 129 -29.01 7.26 -4.40
N HIS A 130 -30.31 7.41 -4.71
CA HIS A 130 -31.14 6.23 -4.92
C HIS A 130 -30.51 5.38 -6.04
N HIS A 131 -30.08 4.15 -5.73
CA HIS A 131 -29.39 3.27 -6.68
C HIS A 131 -30.16 3.05 -7.99
N GLN A 132 -31.50 3.16 -7.97
CA GLN A 132 -32.34 3.11 -9.16
C GLN A 132 -32.11 4.28 -10.14
N ASN A 133 -31.62 5.41 -9.65
CA ASN A 133 -31.28 6.60 -10.46
C ASN A 133 -29.82 6.57 -10.96
N ALA A 134 -28.94 5.75 -10.37
CA ALA A 134 -27.59 5.51 -10.88
C ALA A 134 -27.58 4.72 -12.20
N LEU A 135 -28.72 4.08 -12.52
CA LEU A 135 -28.96 3.26 -13.71
C LEU A 135 -29.37 4.11 -14.91
N GLN A 136 -28.44 4.88 -15.49
CA GLN A 136 -28.69 5.47 -16.82
C GLN A 136 -28.21 4.59 -17.98
N ASP A 137 -27.39 3.57 -17.72
CA ASP A 137 -26.95 2.62 -18.75
C ASP A 137 -27.00 1.17 -18.23
N THR A 138 -27.97 0.39 -18.73
CA THR A 138 -28.18 -1.01 -18.35
C THR A 138 -27.14 -1.97 -18.94
N LYS A 139 -26.16 -1.48 -19.72
CA LYS A 139 -25.11 -2.31 -20.33
C LYS A 139 -23.84 -2.43 -19.49
N THR A 140 -23.61 -1.56 -18.51
CA THR A 140 -22.38 -1.55 -17.72
C THR A 140 -22.57 -2.36 -16.43
N GLU A 141 -21.69 -3.33 -16.18
CA GLU A 141 -21.69 -4.09 -14.92
C GLU A 141 -21.48 -3.14 -13.73
N TYR A 142 -22.30 -3.30 -12.69
CA TYR A 142 -22.18 -2.56 -11.44
C TYR A 142 -22.38 -3.47 -10.22
N HIS A 143 -21.87 -3.02 -9.08
CA HIS A 143 -22.11 -3.59 -7.76
C HIS A 143 -22.68 -2.50 -6.84
N PHE A 144 -23.78 -2.81 -6.16
CA PHE A 144 -24.40 -1.93 -5.17
C PHE A 144 -23.99 -2.36 -3.76
N PHE A 145 -23.49 -1.42 -2.96
CA PHE A 145 -23.10 -1.62 -1.57
C PHE A 145 -24.22 -1.12 -0.65
N PRO A 146 -25.12 -1.98 -0.16
CA PRO A 146 -26.26 -1.55 0.65
C PRO A 146 -25.86 -0.88 1.96
N GLU A 147 -24.67 -1.18 2.49
CA GLU A 147 -24.19 -0.62 3.76
C GLU A 147 -23.83 0.86 3.66
N THR A 148 -23.41 1.32 2.48
CA THR A 148 -23.10 2.74 2.23
C THR A 148 -24.10 3.41 1.29
N GLY A 149 -24.93 2.63 0.60
CA GLY A 149 -25.89 3.13 -0.37
C GLY A 149 -25.27 3.57 -1.70
N HIS A 150 -24.03 3.16 -1.98
CA HIS A 150 -23.29 3.58 -3.18
C HIS A 150 -23.10 2.46 -4.20
N THR A 151 -22.89 2.85 -5.46
CA THR A 151 -22.59 1.91 -6.56
C THR A 151 -21.14 1.97 -7.01
N LEU A 152 -20.67 0.90 -7.63
CA LEU A 152 -19.35 0.83 -8.27
C LEU A 152 -19.46 0.10 -9.60
N SER A 153 -18.88 0.61 -10.67
CA SER A 153 -19.05 0.07 -12.02
C SER A 153 -17.79 0.19 -12.89
N GLY A 154 -17.79 -0.47 -14.06
CA GLY A 154 -16.78 -0.30 -15.11
C GLY A 154 -15.34 -0.59 -14.68
N ASP A 155 -14.41 0.27 -15.12
CA ASP A 155 -12.97 0.13 -14.81
C ASP A 155 -12.71 0.21 -13.30
N PHE A 156 -13.47 0.99 -12.54
CA PHE A 156 -13.32 1.05 -11.09
C PHE A 156 -13.75 -0.25 -10.40
N LEU A 157 -14.84 -0.88 -10.83
CA LEU A 157 -15.26 -2.20 -10.31
C LEU A 157 -14.23 -3.29 -10.64
N THR A 158 -13.70 -3.27 -11.87
CA THR A 158 -12.67 -4.20 -12.32
C THR A 158 -11.41 -4.04 -11.48
N PHE A 159 -10.92 -2.81 -11.31
CA PHE A 159 -9.74 -2.52 -10.50
C PHE A 159 -9.95 -2.91 -9.03
N PHE A 160 -11.12 -2.58 -8.45
CA PHE A 160 -11.46 -2.90 -7.06
C PHE A 160 -11.34 -4.40 -6.76
N ARG A 161 -11.96 -5.24 -7.60
CA ARG A 161 -11.92 -6.71 -7.44
C ARG A 161 -10.52 -7.28 -7.64
N ALA A 162 -9.78 -6.77 -8.62
CA ALA A 162 -8.41 -7.22 -8.90
C ALA A 162 -7.43 -6.87 -7.77
N ASN A 163 -7.72 -5.83 -6.98
CA ASN A 163 -6.79 -5.30 -5.98
C ASN A 163 -7.22 -5.56 -4.53
N GLY A 164 -8.10 -6.55 -4.31
CA GLY A 164 -8.44 -7.04 -2.96
C GLY A 164 -9.71 -6.47 -2.32
N ASP A 165 -10.55 -5.79 -3.10
CA ASP A 165 -11.95 -5.50 -2.76
C ASP A 165 -12.09 -4.69 -1.44
N THR A 166 -13.14 -4.94 -0.67
CA THR A 166 -13.52 -4.24 0.57
C THR A 166 -12.50 -4.38 1.70
N VAL A 167 -11.77 -5.50 1.77
CA VAL A 167 -10.69 -5.70 2.75
C VAL A 167 -9.64 -4.59 2.64
N GLN A 168 -9.50 -4.07 1.43
CA GLN A 168 -8.37 -3.29 1.00
C GLN A 168 -8.72 -1.82 0.81
N PHE A 169 -9.87 -1.51 0.25
CA PHE A 169 -10.31 -0.12 -0.01
C PHE A 169 -11.47 0.32 0.90
N GLY A 170 -12.07 -0.62 1.64
CA GLY A 170 -13.39 -0.44 2.19
C GLY A 170 -14.45 -0.30 1.09
N ARG A 171 -15.60 0.23 1.46
CA ARG A 171 -16.74 0.43 0.54
C ARG A 171 -16.67 1.82 -0.13
N PRO A 172 -17.31 2.02 -1.29
CA PRO A 172 -17.49 3.35 -1.85
C PRO A 172 -18.30 4.22 -0.88
N ILE A 173 -17.89 5.48 -0.75
CA ILE A 173 -18.54 6.53 0.06
C ILE A 173 -18.97 7.74 -0.78
N SER A 174 -18.90 7.59 -2.10
CA SER A 174 -19.44 8.51 -3.10
C SER A 174 -19.86 7.74 -4.34
N GLU A 175 -20.64 8.38 -5.21
CA GLU A 175 -20.73 7.99 -6.63
C GLU A 175 -19.53 8.54 -7.42
N PRO A 176 -19.32 8.14 -8.69
CA PRO A 176 -18.34 8.79 -9.55
C PRO A 176 -18.64 10.29 -9.75
N PHE A 177 -17.62 11.12 -9.64
CA PHE A 177 -17.70 12.59 -9.82
C PHE A 177 -16.45 13.13 -10.52
N ILE A 178 -16.52 14.37 -11.01
CA ILE A 178 -15.35 15.03 -11.60
C ILE A 178 -14.52 15.70 -10.51
N HIS A 179 -13.26 15.28 -10.37
CA HIS A 179 -12.27 15.89 -9.50
C HIS A 179 -11.02 16.24 -10.32
N ARG A 180 -10.59 17.50 -10.28
CA ARG A 180 -9.40 17.99 -11.03
C ARG A 180 -9.41 17.56 -12.51
N GLY A 181 -10.58 17.60 -13.14
CA GLY A 181 -10.77 17.24 -14.56
C GLY A 181 -10.76 15.73 -14.86
N ARG A 182 -10.74 14.86 -13.85
CA ARG A 182 -10.80 13.40 -14.01
C ARG A 182 -12.02 12.83 -13.29
N ILE A 183 -12.57 11.75 -13.83
CA ILE A 183 -13.58 10.96 -13.11
C ILE A 183 -12.90 10.31 -11.91
N SER A 184 -13.48 10.48 -10.74
CA SER A 184 -12.97 9.97 -9.47
C SER A 184 -14.09 9.39 -8.63
N GLN A 185 -13.75 8.49 -7.73
CA GLN A 185 -14.71 7.96 -6.75
C GLN A 185 -14.01 7.73 -5.42
N ASP A 186 -14.65 8.17 -4.33
CA ASP A 186 -14.14 8.03 -2.98
C ASP A 186 -14.61 6.71 -2.34
N PHE A 187 -13.68 6.09 -1.62
CA PHE A 187 -13.87 4.91 -0.80
C PHE A 187 -13.49 5.23 0.65
N GLN A 188 -13.79 4.32 1.57
CA GLN A 188 -13.45 4.52 2.98
C GLN A 188 -11.94 4.79 3.18
N SER A 189 -11.05 4.07 2.49
CA SER A 189 -9.59 4.23 2.65
C SER A 189 -8.84 4.78 1.42
N ALA A 190 -9.52 5.04 0.30
CA ALA A 190 -8.88 5.42 -0.96
C ALA A 190 -9.73 6.38 -1.80
N ARG A 191 -9.11 7.03 -2.79
CA ARG A 191 -9.79 7.62 -3.95
C ARG A 191 -9.25 6.99 -5.21
N PHE A 192 -10.14 6.51 -6.06
CA PHE A 192 -9.79 6.05 -7.40
C PHE A 192 -9.90 7.22 -8.37
N ILE A 193 -8.94 7.33 -9.27
CA ILE A 193 -8.88 8.34 -10.33
C ILE A 193 -8.78 7.60 -11.67
N TRP A 194 -9.63 7.97 -12.63
CA TRP A 194 -9.67 7.36 -13.95
C TRP A 194 -8.89 8.19 -14.98
N TYR A 195 -8.00 7.51 -15.71
CA TYR A 195 -7.14 8.03 -16.76
C TYR A 195 -7.48 7.31 -18.07
N PRO A 196 -8.38 7.86 -18.91
CA PRO A 196 -8.85 7.20 -20.13
C PRO A 196 -7.74 6.91 -21.15
N ASP A 197 -6.73 7.78 -21.15
CA ASP A 197 -5.62 7.76 -22.11
C ASP A 197 -4.60 6.66 -21.81
N LEU A 198 -4.70 6.01 -20.63
CA LEU A 198 -3.81 4.92 -20.22
C LEU A 198 -4.31 3.55 -20.70
N PRO A 199 -3.41 2.55 -20.84
CA PRO A 199 -3.82 1.19 -21.15
C PRO A 199 -4.69 0.61 -20.02
N PRO A 200 -5.61 -0.33 -20.32
CA PRO A 200 -6.63 -0.80 -19.36
C PRO A 200 -6.13 -1.10 -17.95
N GLN A 201 -4.98 -1.76 -17.83
CA GLN A 201 -4.36 -2.14 -16.56
C GLN A 201 -3.86 -0.96 -15.71
N ALA A 202 -3.68 0.22 -16.29
CA ALA A 202 -3.18 1.43 -15.62
C ALA A 202 -4.21 2.57 -15.59
N ARG A 203 -5.42 2.38 -16.13
CA ARG A 203 -6.47 3.42 -16.20
C ARG A 203 -6.96 3.87 -14.84
N VAL A 204 -6.88 3.01 -13.82
CA VAL A 204 -7.30 3.36 -12.46
C VAL A 204 -6.06 3.51 -11.60
N GLN A 205 -5.91 4.68 -11.00
CA GLN A 205 -4.83 4.95 -10.04
C GLN A 205 -5.41 5.46 -8.72
N LEU A 206 -4.60 5.36 -7.67
CA LEU A 206 -4.94 5.84 -6.34
C LEU A 206 -4.46 7.29 -6.17
N GLU A 207 -5.32 8.14 -5.60
CA GLU A 207 -4.84 9.42 -5.05
C GLU A 207 -3.88 9.14 -3.87
N PRO A 208 -2.78 9.90 -3.72
CA PRO A 208 -1.86 9.79 -2.59
C PRO A 208 -2.50 10.33 -1.28
N LEU A 209 -3.49 9.61 -0.75
CA LEU A 209 -4.26 10.04 0.42
C LEU A 209 -3.45 10.03 1.71
N GLY A 210 -2.46 9.15 1.83
CA GLY A 210 -1.60 9.10 3.00
C GLY A 210 -0.79 10.39 3.13
N GLU A 211 -0.21 10.87 2.04
CA GLU A 211 0.45 12.18 1.99
C GLU A 211 -0.55 13.32 2.20
N THR A 212 -1.69 13.28 1.52
CA THR A 212 -2.70 14.35 1.59
C THR A 212 -3.21 14.53 3.03
N TYR A 213 -3.51 13.43 3.71
CA TYR A 213 -3.95 13.45 5.10
C TYR A 213 -2.82 13.86 6.04
N PHE A 214 -1.61 13.33 5.87
CA PHE A 214 -0.46 13.73 6.68
C PHE A 214 -0.26 15.26 6.63
N LEU A 215 -0.32 15.85 5.44
CA LEU A 215 -0.13 17.28 5.23
C LEU A 215 -1.26 18.15 5.82
N SER A 216 -2.46 17.61 6.01
CA SER A 216 -3.59 18.30 6.65
C SER A 216 -3.72 18.01 8.16
N SER A 217 -3.06 16.97 8.67
CA SER A 217 -3.19 16.50 10.07
C SER A 217 -2.56 17.43 11.13
N GLY A 218 -1.79 18.43 10.73
CA GLY A 218 -1.04 19.30 11.64
C GLY A 218 0.22 18.66 12.25
N LEU A 219 0.57 17.43 11.83
CA LEU A 219 1.84 16.80 12.17
C LEU A 219 3.05 17.61 11.67
N SER A 220 4.18 17.48 12.37
CA SER A 220 5.41 18.17 11.97
C SER A 220 5.91 17.66 10.62
N LEU A 221 6.16 18.57 9.68
CA LEU A 221 6.72 18.25 8.37
C LEU A 221 8.10 17.58 8.45
N ARG A 222 8.82 17.72 9.57
CA ARG A 222 10.10 17.02 9.81
C ARG A 222 9.98 15.51 9.84
N LEU A 223 8.78 14.96 10.05
CA LEU A 223 8.56 13.52 10.00
C LEU A 223 8.68 12.96 8.57
N LEU A 224 8.65 13.84 7.55
CA LEU A 224 8.90 13.47 6.16
C LEU A 224 10.40 13.42 5.82
N ASP A 225 11.27 13.96 6.68
CA ASP A 225 12.70 14.02 6.42
C ASP A 225 13.30 12.60 6.40
N PRO A 226 14.15 12.27 5.41
CA PRO A 226 14.82 10.97 5.34
C PRO A 226 15.57 10.61 6.63
N ILE A 227 15.46 9.36 7.04
CA ILE A 227 16.19 8.82 8.19
C ILE A 227 17.19 7.77 7.68
N PRO A 228 18.49 7.87 8.03
CA PRO A 228 19.48 6.88 7.63
C PRO A 228 19.04 5.47 8.07
N PRO A 229 19.21 4.45 7.20
CA PRO A 229 18.85 3.10 7.56
C PRO A 229 19.66 2.62 8.76
N PRO A 230 19.04 1.87 9.70
CA PRO A 230 19.80 1.20 10.74
C PRO A 230 20.75 0.16 10.11
N PRO A 231 21.88 -0.18 10.76
CA PRO A 231 22.91 -1.05 10.18
C PRO A 231 22.44 -2.43 9.74
N ASN A 232 21.34 -2.93 10.31
CA ASN A 232 20.74 -4.22 10.01
C ASN A 232 19.58 -4.14 8.99
N ALA A 233 19.33 -2.99 8.38
CA ALA A 233 18.29 -2.85 7.37
C ALA A 233 18.71 -3.49 6.05
N THR A 234 17.80 -4.28 5.47
CA THR A 234 17.87 -4.69 4.08
C THR A 234 17.46 -3.51 3.22
N ARG A 235 18.29 -3.11 2.27
CA ARG A 235 17.90 -2.11 1.26
C ARG A 235 16.92 -2.77 0.29
N ASN A 236 15.76 -2.15 0.09
CA ASN A 236 14.81 -2.57 -0.93
C ASN A 236 15.34 -2.13 -2.30
N GLU A 237 15.82 -3.08 -3.10
CA GLU A 237 16.29 -2.81 -4.44
C GLU A 237 15.21 -3.17 -5.46
N HIS A 238 14.97 -2.27 -6.42
CA HIS A 238 14.06 -2.50 -7.53
C HIS A 238 14.84 -2.64 -8.84
N PRO A 239 14.50 -3.61 -9.70
CA PRO A 239 15.13 -3.73 -11.01
C PRO A 239 14.82 -2.49 -11.83
N LEU A 240 15.85 -1.72 -12.16
CA LEU A 240 15.71 -0.48 -12.92
C LEU A 240 15.77 -0.76 -14.43
N VAL A 241 14.88 -0.12 -15.18
CA VAL A 241 14.89 -0.13 -16.64
C VAL A 241 15.74 1.03 -17.15
N SER A 242 16.48 0.83 -18.25
CA SER A 242 17.19 1.92 -18.93
C SER A 242 16.20 2.84 -19.65
N LEU A 243 16.55 4.10 -19.87
CA LEU A 243 15.68 5.04 -20.57
C LEU A 243 15.73 4.82 -22.09
N PRO A 244 14.63 4.44 -22.77
CA PRO A 244 14.62 4.35 -24.23
C PRO A 244 14.81 5.73 -24.90
N GLU A 245 15.41 5.77 -26.09
CA GLU A 245 15.73 7.04 -26.77
C GLU A 245 14.48 7.87 -27.12
N ASN A 246 13.37 7.21 -27.46
CA ASN A 246 12.09 7.82 -27.83
C ASN A 246 11.17 8.04 -26.62
N THR A 247 11.73 8.19 -25.42
CA THR A 247 10.91 8.44 -24.22
C THR A 247 10.41 9.88 -24.19
N GLU A 248 9.10 10.03 -24.07
CA GLU A 248 8.45 11.30 -23.80
C GLU A 248 8.33 11.52 -22.29
N VAL A 249 8.68 12.72 -21.83
CA VAL A 249 8.72 13.07 -20.40
C VAL A 249 7.88 14.31 -20.16
N LYS A 250 6.95 14.21 -19.22
CA LYS A 250 6.14 15.33 -18.75
C LYS A 250 6.43 15.60 -17.28
N LEU A 251 6.78 16.84 -16.96
CA LEU A 251 7.00 17.31 -15.59
C LEU A 251 5.90 18.31 -15.21
N THR A 252 5.24 18.07 -14.09
CA THR A 252 4.15 18.92 -13.58
C THR A 252 4.29 19.16 -12.08
N ILE A 253 3.68 20.25 -11.61
CA ILE A 253 3.62 20.58 -10.19
C ILE A 253 2.15 20.64 -9.76
N GLU A 254 1.85 20.00 -8.65
CA GLU A 254 0.56 20.12 -7.97
C GLU A 254 0.73 20.77 -6.60
N THR A 255 -0.23 21.63 -6.25
CA THR A 255 -0.35 22.15 -4.90
C THR A 255 -0.89 21.08 -3.95
N THR A 256 -0.47 21.14 -2.69
CA THR A 256 -0.95 20.24 -1.62
C THR A 256 -1.82 21.02 -0.62
N PRO A 257 -2.52 20.33 0.30
CA PRO A 257 -3.25 21.01 1.37
C PRO A 257 -2.36 21.90 2.26
N ASN A 258 -1.06 21.62 2.32
CA ASN A 258 -0.11 22.46 3.02
C ASN A 258 0.60 23.41 2.02
N PRO A 259 0.42 24.73 2.11
CA PRO A 259 0.95 25.67 1.11
C PRO A 259 2.48 25.74 1.07
N ALA A 260 3.17 25.23 2.10
CA ALA A 260 4.63 25.13 2.09
C ALA A 260 5.14 23.92 1.30
N ILE A 261 4.27 22.97 0.96
CA ILE A 261 4.62 21.73 0.27
C ILE A 261 3.95 21.68 -1.10
N ILE A 262 4.75 21.38 -2.13
CA ILE A 262 4.28 21.04 -3.47
C ILE A 262 4.59 19.58 -3.78
N ARG A 263 3.86 19.02 -4.73
CA ARG A 263 4.12 17.69 -5.30
C ARG A 263 4.67 17.89 -6.71
N VAL A 264 5.91 17.45 -6.93
CA VAL A 264 6.52 17.42 -8.26
C VAL A 264 6.30 16.04 -8.84
N ILE A 265 5.68 15.97 -10.02
CA ILE A 265 5.28 14.72 -10.67
C ILE A 265 5.98 14.63 -12.03
N ALA A 266 6.67 13.53 -12.27
CA ALA A 266 7.24 13.19 -13.57
C ALA A 266 6.47 12.00 -14.16
N THR A 267 6.11 12.08 -15.44
CA THR A 267 5.45 11.01 -16.18
C THR A 267 6.28 10.65 -17.41
N PHE A 268 6.46 9.35 -17.64
CA PHE A 268 7.28 8.80 -18.72
C PHE A 268 6.46 7.88 -19.62
N PHE A 269 6.58 8.10 -20.94
CA PHE A 269 5.92 7.28 -21.96
C PHE A 269 6.89 6.88 -23.07
N VAL A 270 6.70 5.70 -23.62
CA VAL A 270 7.41 5.21 -24.80
C VAL A 270 6.36 4.75 -25.79
N SER A 271 6.20 5.48 -26.90
CA SER A 271 5.16 5.19 -27.90
C SER A 271 3.77 5.07 -27.27
N ASP A 272 3.37 6.09 -26.50
CA ASP A 272 2.10 6.20 -25.75
C ASP A 272 1.88 5.15 -24.64
N LEU A 273 2.85 4.26 -24.40
CA LEU A 273 2.79 3.29 -23.30
C LEU A 273 3.58 3.81 -22.09
N PRO A 274 3.03 3.71 -20.86
CA PRO A 274 3.75 4.13 -19.67
C PRO A 274 5.04 3.35 -19.46
N LEU A 275 6.12 4.06 -19.12
CA LEU A 275 7.40 3.44 -18.76
C LEU A 275 7.42 3.17 -17.25
N GLU A 276 7.25 1.92 -16.84
CA GLU A 276 7.35 1.46 -15.44
C GLU A 276 8.80 1.13 -15.05
N ASN A 277 9.12 1.22 -13.75
CA ASN A 277 10.42 0.88 -13.17
C ASN A 277 11.61 1.74 -13.66
N TYR A 278 11.36 2.99 -14.03
CA TYR A 278 12.40 3.97 -14.33
C TYR A 278 12.57 4.97 -13.18
N THR A 279 13.82 5.26 -12.80
CA THR A 279 14.15 6.19 -11.72
C THR A 279 14.88 7.40 -12.30
N PRO A 280 14.28 8.60 -12.31
CA PRO A 280 14.97 9.82 -12.70
C PRO A 280 15.64 10.53 -11.52
N LEU A 281 16.56 11.45 -11.83
CA LEU A 281 17.16 12.35 -10.86
C LEU A 281 16.50 13.73 -10.95
N LEU A 282 15.90 14.21 -9.85
CA LEU A 282 15.35 15.56 -9.75
C LEU A 282 16.38 16.50 -9.11
N SER A 283 16.50 17.73 -9.61
CA SER A 283 17.28 18.80 -8.99
C SER A 283 16.49 20.11 -8.85
N TRP A 284 16.77 20.86 -7.78
CA TRP A 284 16.24 22.20 -7.50
C TRP A 284 17.19 22.92 -6.53
N GLY A 285 17.52 24.19 -6.80
CA GLY A 285 18.62 24.88 -6.13
C GLY A 285 19.91 24.03 -6.09
N GLU A 286 20.46 23.85 -4.89
CA GLU A 286 21.63 22.98 -4.62
C GLU A 286 21.25 21.52 -4.34
N ASN A 287 19.96 21.20 -4.29
CA ASN A 287 19.47 19.88 -3.92
C ASN A 287 19.38 18.97 -5.15
N ARG A 288 19.67 17.68 -4.92
CA ARG A 288 19.41 16.60 -5.87
C ARG A 288 18.82 15.40 -5.14
N ARG A 289 17.87 14.72 -5.79
CA ARG A 289 17.21 13.54 -5.23
C ARG A 289 16.78 12.58 -6.32
N GLU A 290 17.07 11.30 -6.14
CA GLU A 290 16.48 10.24 -6.95
C GLU A 290 14.99 10.15 -6.63
N LEU A 291 14.14 10.17 -7.65
CA LEU A 291 12.72 9.92 -7.44
C LEU A 291 12.47 8.42 -7.26
N PRO A 292 11.36 8.03 -6.62
CA PRO A 292 10.93 6.64 -6.67
C PRO A 292 10.84 6.13 -8.12
N PRO A 293 11.04 4.82 -8.39
CA PRO A 293 10.74 4.24 -9.69
C PRO A 293 9.31 4.58 -10.13
N THR A 294 9.15 4.81 -11.43
CA THR A 294 7.85 5.00 -12.05
C THR A 294 6.97 3.77 -11.83
N ARG A 295 5.69 4.02 -11.52
CA ARG A 295 4.67 2.96 -11.35
C ARG A 295 4.16 2.47 -12.71
N SER A 296 3.21 1.55 -12.69
CA SER A 296 2.50 1.05 -13.90
C SER A 296 1.83 2.14 -14.76
N SER A 297 1.60 3.33 -14.18
CA SER A 297 1.13 4.52 -14.90
C SER A 297 2.23 5.36 -15.53
N GLY A 298 3.49 4.96 -15.40
CA GLY A 298 4.65 5.73 -15.85
C GLY A 298 4.95 6.95 -14.98
N GLN A 299 4.23 7.10 -13.86
CA GLN A 299 4.35 8.25 -12.96
C GLN A 299 5.25 7.96 -11.77
N THR A 300 6.02 8.96 -11.40
CA THR A 300 6.70 9.08 -10.11
C THR A 300 6.55 10.49 -9.57
N HIS A 301 6.62 10.65 -8.25
CA HIS A 301 6.50 11.95 -7.61
C HIS A 301 7.31 12.04 -6.32
N THR A 302 7.55 13.26 -5.88
CA THR A 302 8.07 13.56 -4.54
C THR A 302 7.43 14.84 -3.99
N LEU A 303 7.45 14.97 -2.67
CA LEU A 303 7.04 16.19 -1.96
C LEU A 303 8.26 17.10 -1.75
N ILE A 304 8.11 18.38 -2.09
CA ILE A 304 9.14 19.40 -1.92
C ILE A 304 8.61 20.51 -1.01
N ASN A 305 9.41 20.87 -0.01
CA ASN A 305 9.17 22.04 0.83
C ASN A 305 9.74 23.28 0.14
N ILE A 306 8.86 24.22 -0.21
CA ILE A 306 9.18 25.47 -0.91
C ILE A 306 9.11 26.70 0.00
N SER A 307 8.94 26.52 1.32
CA SER A 307 8.79 27.63 2.29
C SER A 307 9.94 28.66 2.27
N MET A 308 11.08 28.31 1.68
CA MET A 308 12.26 29.18 1.62
C MET A 308 12.52 29.82 0.24
N SER A 309 11.78 29.45 -0.81
CA SER A 309 12.00 30.02 -2.16
C SER A 309 10.69 30.07 -2.96
N PRO A 310 10.13 31.26 -3.24
CA PRO A 310 8.83 31.39 -3.92
C PRO A 310 8.90 31.11 -5.42
N THR A 311 10.10 31.02 -6.00
CA THR A 311 10.33 30.65 -7.39
C THR A 311 11.48 29.69 -7.43
N GLU A 312 11.24 28.48 -7.94
CA GLU A 312 12.21 27.41 -8.00
C GLU A 312 12.09 26.69 -9.33
N THR A 313 13.21 26.39 -9.97
CA THR A 313 13.23 25.62 -11.22
C THR A 313 13.61 24.18 -10.92
N PHE A 314 12.65 23.30 -11.16
CA PHE A 314 12.80 21.85 -11.08
C PHE A 314 13.30 21.33 -12.41
N ARG A 315 14.40 20.58 -12.38
CA ARG A 315 14.98 19.94 -13.56
C ARG A 315 15.08 18.45 -13.33
N LEU A 316 14.59 17.69 -14.30
CA LEU A 316 14.63 16.25 -14.30
C LEU A 316 15.77 15.79 -15.20
N TYR A 317 16.58 14.87 -14.72
CA TYR A 317 17.72 14.29 -15.43
C TYR A 317 17.58 12.78 -15.52
N THR A 318 18.37 12.18 -16.42
CA THR A 318 18.68 10.75 -16.34
C THR A 318 19.30 10.42 -14.99
N ILE A 319 19.18 9.16 -14.54
CA ILE A 319 19.78 8.74 -13.26
C ILE A 319 21.29 8.97 -13.19
N SER A 320 21.98 8.91 -14.34
CA SER A 320 23.41 9.24 -14.45
C SER A 320 23.72 10.74 -14.25
N GLY A 321 22.70 11.60 -14.23
CA GLY A 321 22.83 13.06 -14.15
C GLY A 321 23.35 13.74 -15.42
N GLN A 322 23.59 12.99 -16.50
CA GLN A 322 24.28 13.50 -17.68
C GLN A 322 23.37 14.22 -18.68
N LYS A 323 22.08 13.88 -18.72
CA LYS A 323 21.12 14.44 -19.70
C LYS A 323 19.90 14.99 -18.99
N GLU A 324 19.58 16.26 -19.24
CA GLU A 324 18.30 16.87 -18.82
C GLU A 324 17.17 16.30 -19.70
N LEU A 325 16.06 15.95 -19.05
CA LEU A 325 14.88 15.34 -19.65
C LEU A 325 13.72 16.32 -19.76
N ALA A 326 13.53 17.15 -18.72
CA ALA A 326 12.47 18.15 -18.66
C ALA A 326 12.79 19.16 -17.56
N SER A 327 12.19 20.35 -17.65
CA SER A 327 12.21 21.33 -16.57
C SER A 327 10.92 22.12 -16.46
N ILE A 328 10.63 22.59 -15.25
CA ILE A 328 9.46 23.42 -14.94
C ILE A 328 9.83 24.40 -13.83
N THR A 329 9.29 25.62 -13.91
CA THR A 329 9.44 26.63 -12.86
C THR A 329 8.13 26.77 -12.12
N TYR A 330 8.19 26.72 -10.79
CA TYR A 330 7.06 26.99 -9.89
C TYR A 330 6.86 28.50 -9.70
#